data_AF-A0A0S8K8L7-F1
#
_entry.id   AF-A0A0S8K8L7-F1
#
_cell.length_a   1.000
_cell.length_b   1.000
_cell.length_c   1.000
_cell.angle_alpha   90.00
_cell.angle_beta   90.00
_cell.angle_gamma   90.00
#
_symmetry.space_group_name_H-M   'P 1'
#
loop_
_entity.id
_entity.type
_entity.pdbx_description
1 polymer ?
#
loop_
_entity_poly.entity_id
_entity_poly.type
_entity_poly.pdbx_seq_one_letter_code
_entity_poly.pdbx_strand_id
1 'polypeptide(L)'
;MVHGVVYLSGKILAEKPDEVRRLIRHEEQIELAKNHLSQILDIDHRGRKMTITTINQWLAIHLGKQFKKTFKGHLKIDRDPFSKEEAVVQWSQEP
;
A
#
# COMPACT_ATOMS: atom_id res chain seq x y z
N MET A 1 3.90 15.40 7.62
CA MET A 1 2.63 15.24 6.89
C MET A 1 2.64 13.87 6.24
N VAL A 2 1.52 13.15 6.30
CA VAL A 2 1.35 11.85 5.64
C VAL A 2 0.61 12.13 4.34
N HIS A 3 1.15 11.67 3.23
CA HIS A 3 0.60 11.96 1.91
C HIS A 3 0.00 10.71 1.24
N GLY A 4 0.18 9.53 1.84
CA GLY A 4 -0.47 8.30 1.39
C GLY A 4 -0.67 7.30 2.53
N VAL A 5 -1.84 6.66 2.55
CA VAL A 5 -2.14 5.56 3.48
C VAL A 5 -2.73 4.39 2.70
N VAL A 6 -2.20 3.20 2.94
CA VAL A 6 -2.70 1.94 2.38
C VAL A 6 -3.26 1.08 3.50
N TYR A 7 -4.54 0.76 3.40
CA TYR A 7 -5.21 -0.22 4.24
C TYR A 7 -5.33 -1.53 3.48
N LEU A 8 -4.70 -2.58 4.00
CA LEU A 8 -4.75 -3.92 3.45
C LEU A 8 -5.54 -4.82 4.39
N SER A 9 -6.44 -5.64 3.85
CA SER A 9 -7.12 -6.68 4.61
C SER A 9 -7.23 -7.99 3.85
N GLY A 10 -6.98 -9.11 4.53
CA GLY A 10 -7.04 -10.43 3.89
C GLY A 10 -6.33 -11.52 4.69
N LYS A 11 -6.67 -12.77 4.41
CA LYS A 11 -6.05 -13.95 5.03
C LYS A 11 -4.57 -14.06 4.65
N ILE A 12 -4.22 -13.68 3.42
CA ILE A 12 -2.84 -13.69 2.92
C ILE A 12 -1.86 -12.92 3.82
N LEU A 13 -2.33 -11.85 4.48
CA LEU A 13 -1.50 -11.04 5.38
C LEU A 13 -1.09 -11.82 6.64
N ALA A 14 -1.91 -12.77 7.08
CA ALA A 14 -1.63 -13.64 8.22
C ALA A 14 -0.94 -14.95 7.79
N GLU A 15 -1.33 -15.51 6.65
CA GLU A 15 -0.86 -16.81 6.16
C GLU A 15 0.53 -16.73 5.51
N LYS A 16 0.84 -15.61 4.84
CA LYS A 16 2.11 -15.43 4.11
C LYS A 16 2.73 -14.04 4.37
N PRO A 17 3.03 -13.69 5.64
CA PRO A 17 3.54 -12.37 6.00
C PRO A 17 4.86 -12.03 5.30
N ASP A 18 5.74 -13.02 5.09
CA ASP A 18 7.04 -12.78 4.45
C ASP A 18 6.92 -12.49 2.96
N GLU A 19 5.97 -13.13 2.26
CA GLU A 19 5.70 -12.86 0.84
C GLU A 19 5.17 -11.43 0.66
N VAL A 20 4.23 -11.05 1.54
CA VAL A 20 3.67 -9.69 1.60
C VAL A 20 4.75 -8.65 1.88
N ARG A 21 5.61 -8.88 2.89
CA ARG A 21 6.72 -7.98 3.22
C ARG A 21 7.73 -7.85 2.09
N ARG A 22 8.07 -8.95 1.42
CA ARG A 22 8.97 -8.94 0.26
C ARG A 22 8.40 -8.11 -0.89
N LEU A 23 7.11 -8.27 -1.21
CA LEU A 23 6.45 -7.45 -2.23
C LEU A 23 6.52 -5.97 -1.87
N ILE A 24 6.12 -5.60 -0.65
CA ILE A 24 6.13 -4.20 -0.20
C ILE A 24 7.52 -3.57 -0.34
N ARG A 25 8.56 -4.25 0.14
CA ARG A 25 9.94 -3.75 0.06
C ARG A 25 10.47 -3.68 -1.36
N HIS A 26 10.14 -4.67 -2.20
CA HIS A 26 10.54 -4.65 -3.60
C HIS A 26 9.94 -3.46 -4.34
N GLU A 27 8.64 -3.22 -4.17
CA GLU A 27 7.94 -2.13 -4.83
C GLU A 27 8.34 -0.75 -4.29
N GLU A 28 8.63 -0.64 -2.99
CA GLU A 28 9.23 0.55 -2.41
C GLU A 28 10.56 0.90 -3.10
N GLN A 29 11.47 -0.07 -3.26
CA GLN A 29 12.76 0.17 -3.92
C GLN A 29 12.62 0.59 -5.38
N ILE A 30 11.66 0.00 -6.11
CA ILE A 30 11.37 0.37 -7.50
C ILE A 30 10.91 1.83 -7.58
N GLU A 31 9.99 2.26 -6.71
CA GLU A 31 9.47 3.62 -6.73
C GLU A 31 10.48 4.63 -6.17
N LEU A 32 11.27 4.23 -5.18
CA LEU A 32 12.35 5.06 -4.61
C LEU A 32 13.41 5.42 -5.66
N ALA A 33 13.75 4.47 -6.53
CA ALA A 33 14.68 4.70 -7.64
C ALA A 33 14.16 5.73 -8.67
N LYS A 34 12.85 5.92 -8.77
CA LYS A 34 12.22 6.93 -9.65
C LYS A 34 12.03 8.27 -8.94
N ASN A 35 11.71 8.23 -7.66
CA ASN A 35 11.48 9.41 -6.83
C ASN A 35 11.94 9.13 -5.40
N HIS A 36 12.96 9.85 -4.94
CA HIS A 36 13.55 9.71 -3.61
C HIS A 36 12.57 9.94 -2.45
N LEU A 37 11.43 10.59 -2.71
CA LEU A 37 10.37 10.80 -1.72
C LEU A 37 9.35 9.64 -1.66
N SER A 38 9.52 8.59 -2.46
CA SER A 38 8.67 7.38 -2.41
C SER A 38 9.19 6.41 -1.36
N GLN A 39 9.02 6.77 -0.08
CA GLN A 39 9.42 5.93 1.06
C GLN A 39 8.22 5.58 1.94
N ILE A 40 8.29 4.41 2.57
CA ILE A 40 7.38 3.98 3.62
C ILE A 40 7.85 4.57 4.95
N LEU A 41 6.94 5.28 5.62
CA LEU A 41 7.15 5.84 6.96
C LEU A 41 6.90 4.80 8.06
N ASP A 42 5.83 4.01 7.91
CA ASP A 42 5.43 3.03 8.92
C ASP A 42 4.66 1.86 8.29
N ILE A 43 4.74 0.70 8.96
CA ILE A 43 3.95 -0.50 8.65
C ILE A 43 3.42 -1.07 9.98
N ASP A 44 2.13 -0.90 10.26
CA ASP A 44 1.43 -1.58 11.35
C ASP A 44 0.75 -2.85 10.83
N HIS A 45 1.13 -4.02 11.34
CA HIS A 45 0.58 -5.30 10.92
C HIS A 45 -0.05 -6.04 12.10
N ARG A 46 -1.37 -6.27 12.00
CA ARG A 46 -2.17 -6.98 13.00
C ARG A 46 -2.97 -8.11 12.36
N GLY A 47 -2.37 -9.30 12.31
CA GLY A 47 -3.00 -10.50 11.77
C GLY A 47 -3.45 -10.34 10.31
N ARG A 48 -4.76 -10.22 10.09
CA ARG A 48 -5.37 -10.08 8.75
C ARG A 48 -5.52 -8.63 8.28
N LYS A 49 -4.96 -7.67 9.00
CA LYS A 49 -5.01 -6.25 8.66
C LYS A 49 -3.60 -5.66 8.69
N MET A 50 -3.29 -4.81 7.73
CA MET A 50 -2.03 -4.08 7.69
C MET A 50 -2.28 -2.65 7.20
N THR A 51 -1.65 -1.69 7.86
CA THR A 51 -1.67 -0.28 7.47
C THR A 51 -0.25 0.13 7.08
N ILE A 52 -0.11 0.74 5.91
CA ILE A 52 1.17 1.26 5.41
C ILE A 52 1.02 2.76 5.25
N THR A 53 1.91 3.51 5.87
CA THR A 53 1.97 4.97 5.78
C THR A 53 3.14 5.37 4.90
N THR A 54 2.91 6.23 3.91
CA THR A 54 3.95 6.62 2.92
C THR A 54 4.17 8.13 2.91
N ILE A 55 5.39 8.54 2.53
CA ILE A 55 5.75 9.96 2.36
C ILE A 55 4.99 10.62 1.22
N ASN A 56 4.56 9.87 0.19
CA ASN A 56 3.80 10.41 -0.93
C ASN A 56 2.62 9.48 -1.30
N GLN A 57 1.62 10.03 -1.99
CA GLN A 57 0.47 9.25 -2.45
C GLN A 57 0.83 8.20 -3.52
N TRP A 58 1.84 8.47 -4.36
CA TRP A 58 2.14 7.65 -5.53
C TRP A 58 2.58 6.25 -5.13
N LEU A 59 3.41 6.13 -4.09
CA LEU A 59 3.79 4.84 -3.53
C LEU A 59 2.58 4.09 -2.96
N ALA A 60 1.68 4.77 -2.25
CA ALA A 60 0.46 4.15 -1.72
C ALA A 60 -0.42 3.58 -2.84
N ILE A 61 -0.63 4.35 -3.91
CA ILE A 61 -1.39 3.95 -5.11
C ILE A 61 -0.71 2.76 -5.80
N HIS A 62 0.61 2.83 -5.96
CA HIS A 62 1.40 1.78 -6.60
C HIS A 62 1.29 0.46 -5.83
N LEU A 63 1.49 0.50 -4.51
CA LEU A 63 1.31 -0.66 -3.63
C LEU A 63 -0.09 -1.26 -3.80
N GLY A 64 -1.16 -0.46 -3.69
CA GLY A 64 -2.52 -0.98 -3.88
C GLY A 64 -2.73 -1.69 -5.22
N LYS A 65 -2.20 -1.11 -6.31
CA LYS A 65 -2.25 -1.72 -7.65
C LYS A 65 -1.47 -3.04 -7.72
N GLN A 66 -0.29 -3.12 -7.12
CA GLN A 66 0.50 -4.35 -7.08
C GLN A 66 -0.19 -5.43 -6.25
N PHE A 67 -0.81 -5.07 -5.12
CA PHE A 67 -1.61 -6.01 -4.33
C PHE A 67 -2.79 -6.58 -5.14
N LYS A 68 -3.55 -5.73 -5.83
CA LYS A 68 -4.63 -6.18 -6.73
C LYS A 68 -4.11 -7.09 -7.86
N LYS A 69 -2.93 -6.79 -8.42
CA LYS A 69 -2.32 -7.58 -9.50
C LYS A 69 -1.90 -8.98 -9.00
N THR A 70 -1.16 -9.02 -7.88
CA THR A 70 -0.51 -10.21 -7.33
C THR A 70 -1.50 -11.11 -6.59
N PHE A 71 -2.31 -10.53 -5.69
CA PHE A 71 -3.18 -11.29 -4.79
C PHE A 71 -4.67 -11.25 -5.17
N LYS A 72 -5.02 -10.61 -6.30
CA LYS A 72 -6.41 -10.40 -6.73
C LYS A 72 -7.17 -9.56 -5.69
N GLY A 73 -8.46 -9.83 -5.42
CA GLY A 73 -9.24 -9.06 -4.44
C GLY A 73 -9.82 -7.75 -4.99
N HIS A 74 -10.28 -6.85 -4.13
CA HIS A 74 -10.87 -5.55 -4.48
C HIS A 74 -9.93 -4.40 -4.11
N LEU A 75 -9.92 -3.34 -4.93
CA LEU A 75 -9.09 -2.16 -4.72
C LEU A 75 -9.96 -0.92 -4.88
N LYS A 76 -9.96 -0.07 -3.86
CA LYS A 76 -10.55 1.26 -3.87
C LYS A 76 -9.43 2.27 -3.66
N ILE A 77 -9.45 3.34 -4.45
CA ILE A 77 -8.50 4.43 -4.34
C ILE A 77 -9.33 5.70 -4.24
N ASP A 78 -9.32 6.32 -3.07
CA ASP A 78 -9.94 7.61 -2.84
C ASP A 78 -8.83 8.68 -2.89
N ARG A 79 -9.04 9.69 -3.73
CA ARG A 79 -8.18 10.87 -3.83
C ARG A 79 -9.06 12.09 -3.76
N ASP A 80 -8.61 13.09 -3.04
CA ASP A 80 -9.25 14.39 -3.09
C ASP A 80 -8.96 15.01 -4.49
N PRO A 81 -9.98 15.36 -5.28
CA PRO A 81 -9.77 16.01 -6.57
C PRO A 81 -9.16 17.43 -6.43
N PHE A 82 -9.22 18.04 -5.25
CA PHE A 82 -8.73 19.38 -4.96
C PHE A 82 -7.40 19.36 -4.18
N SER A 83 -7.04 18.25 -3.53
CA SER A 83 -5.76 18.03 -2.87
C SER A 83 -4.93 16.98 -3.61
N LYS A 84 -3.82 17.42 -4.23
CA LYS A 84 -2.88 16.53 -4.93
C LYS A 84 -1.95 15.78 -3.98
N GLU A 85 -2.21 15.79 -2.68
CA GLU A 85 -1.22 15.39 -1.69
C GLU A 85 -1.67 14.24 -0.82
N GLU A 86 -2.92 13.78 -0.92
CA GLU A 86 -3.42 12.70 -0.07
C GLU A 86 -4.14 11.63 -0.90
N ALA A 87 -3.71 10.38 -0.74
CA ALA A 87 -4.43 9.22 -1.26
C ALA A 87 -4.69 8.21 -0.15
N VAL A 88 -5.95 7.79 -0.05
CA VAL A 88 -6.35 6.64 0.77
C VAL A 88 -6.60 5.47 -0.15
N VAL A 89 -5.84 4.41 0.06
CA VAL A 89 -5.88 3.19 -0.73
C VAL A 89 -6.39 2.08 0.15
N GLN A 90 -7.43 1.38 -0.30
CA GLN A 90 -8.00 0.26 0.41
C GLN A 90 -7.98 -0.96 -0.49
N TRP A 91 -7.33 -2.03 -0.03
CA TRP A 91 -7.33 -3.32 -0.70
C TRP A 91 -7.87 -4.40 0.24
N SER A 92 -8.75 -5.25 -0.29
CA SER A 92 -9.29 -6.41 0.42
C SER A 92 -9.21 -7.66 -0.44
N GLN A 93 -8.77 -8.78 0.15
CA GLN A 93 -8.72 -10.07 -0.55
C GLN A 93 -10.14 -10.58 -0.89
N GLU A 94 -11.09 -10.35 0.01
CA GLU A 94 -12.51 -10.71 -0.13
C GLU A 94 -13.31 -9.40 -0.38
N PRO A 95 -14.35 -9.44 -1.25
CA PRO A 95 -15.22 -8.29 -1.51
C PRO A 95 -15.96 -7.79 -0.28
#